data_AF-A0A924AE07-F1
#
_entry.id   AF-A0A924AE07-F1
#
_cell.length_a   1.000
_cell.length_b   1.000
_cell.length_c   1.000
_cell.angle_alpha   90.00
_cell.angle_beta   90.00
_cell.angle_gamma   90.00
#
_symmetry.space_group_name_H-M   'P 1'
#
loop_
_entity.id
_entity.type
_entity.pdbx_description
1 polymer ?
#
loop_
_entity_poly.entity_id
_entity_poly.type
_entity_poly.pdbx_seq_one_letter_code
_entity_poly.pdbx_strand_id
1 'polypeptide(L)'
;MHIKDIDLNLLRLFDAVYLTRNVSRAAERLDLTQPAASQGLTRLRLLIKDPLFVRAGGGVQPTPKADRLAEAVRGALGLLEQALHESAGFDPAQARKTFRIHMSDIGESRFLPELMAALRE
;
A
#
# COMPACT_ATOMS: atom_id res chain seq x y z
N MET A 1 2.84 -23.17 -2.41
CA MET A 1 1.75 -22.19 -2.53
C MET A 1 2.05 -21.37 -3.77
N HIS A 2 1.17 -21.33 -4.75
CA HIS A 2 1.42 -20.57 -5.97
C HIS A 2 0.68 -19.24 -5.91
N ILE A 3 1.29 -18.19 -6.44
CA ILE A 3 0.72 -16.84 -6.40
C ILE A 3 -0.69 -16.77 -7.06
N LYS A 4 -0.98 -17.66 -8.01
CA LYS A 4 -2.28 -17.80 -8.68
C LYS A 4 -3.45 -18.15 -7.74
N ASP A 5 -3.15 -18.70 -6.56
CA ASP A 5 -4.17 -19.09 -5.59
C ASP A 5 -4.58 -17.92 -4.67
N ILE A 6 -3.86 -16.80 -4.75
CA ILE A 6 -4.05 -15.62 -3.90
C ILE A 6 -4.68 -14.49 -4.71
N ASP A 7 -5.89 -14.11 -4.33
CA ASP A 7 -6.59 -12.93 -4.83
C ASP A 7 -5.95 -11.66 -4.23
N LEU A 8 -5.62 -10.70 -5.10
CA LEU A 8 -5.04 -9.40 -4.73
C LEU A 8 -5.91 -8.66 -3.71
N ASN A 9 -7.23 -8.81 -3.77
CA ASN A 9 -8.14 -8.21 -2.80
C ASN A 9 -7.92 -8.73 -1.38
N LEU A 10 -7.49 -9.99 -1.22
CA LEU A 10 -7.14 -10.53 0.08
C LEU A 10 -5.85 -9.91 0.62
N LEU A 11 -4.89 -9.60 -0.25
CA LEU A 11 -3.65 -8.90 0.12
C LEU A 11 -3.91 -7.44 0.50
N ARG A 12 -4.80 -6.74 -0.23
CA ARG A 12 -5.27 -5.39 0.14
C ARG A 12 -5.97 -5.39 1.50
N LEU A 13 -6.86 -6.36 1.73
CA LEU A 13 -7.53 -6.55 3.01
C LEU A 13 -6.55 -6.83 4.15
N PHE A 14 -5.55 -7.67 3.90
CA PHE A 14 -4.49 -7.95 4.86
C PHE A 14 -3.71 -6.70 5.25
N ASP A 15 -3.24 -5.92 4.28
CA ASP A 15 -2.48 -4.69 4.55
C ASP A 15 -3.34 -3.65 5.29
N ALA A 16 -4.61 -3.51 4.91
CA ALA A 16 -5.56 -2.63 5.60
C ALA A 16 -5.75 -3.03 7.07
N VAL A 17 -5.96 -4.30 7.37
CA VAL A 17 -6.11 -4.81 8.75
C VAL A 17 -4.80 -4.68 9.53
N TYR A 18 -3.66 -4.90 8.87
CA TYR A 18 -2.35 -4.71 9.47
C TYR A 18 -2.15 -3.26 9.92
N LEU A 19 -2.53 -2.28 9.08
CA LEU A 19 -2.43 -0.86 9.39
C LEU A 19 -3.41 -0.39 10.46
N THR A 20 -4.68 -0.78 10.37
CA THR A 20 -5.73 -0.29 11.27
C THR A 20 -5.74 -1.01 12.61
N ARG A 21 -5.12 -2.19 12.69
CA ARG A 21 -5.25 -3.13 13.82
C ARG A 21 -6.71 -3.43 14.19
N ASN A 22 -7.63 -3.25 13.24
CA ASN A 22 -9.07 -3.35 13.46
C ASN A 22 -9.79 -3.76 12.16
N VAL A 23 -10.50 -4.89 12.21
CA VAL A 23 -11.16 -5.47 11.03
C VAL A 23 -12.31 -4.59 10.52
N SER A 24 -13.11 -3.98 11.39
CA SER A 24 -14.21 -3.10 10.99
C SER A 24 -13.70 -1.84 10.29
N ARG A 25 -12.68 -1.18 10.86
CA ARG A 25 -12.07 0.01 10.23
C ARG A 25 -11.36 -0.32 8.92
N ALA A 26 -10.79 -1.52 8.80
CA ALA A 26 -10.23 -1.99 7.54
C ALA A 26 -11.31 -2.23 6.48
N ALA A 27 -12.46 -2.78 6.87
CA ALA A 27 -13.61 -2.97 6.00
C ALA A 27 -14.13 -1.64 5.47
N GLU A 28 -14.33 -0.65 6.36
CA GLU A 28 -14.72 0.72 6.00
C GLU A 28 -13.76 1.35 4.99
N ARG A 29 -12.44 1.22 5.20
CA ARG A 29 -11.40 1.75 4.29
C ARG A 29 -11.41 1.12 2.90
N LEU A 30 -11.96 -0.08 2.76
CA LEU A 30 -11.98 -0.82 1.51
C LEU A 30 -13.38 -0.89 0.90
N ASP A 31 -14.33 -0.09 1.42
CA ASP A 31 -15.74 -0.10 1.01
C ASP A 31 -16.37 -1.51 1.09
N LEU A 32 -15.96 -2.29 2.10
CA LEU A 32 -16.47 -3.62 2.39
C LEU A 32 -17.37 -3.61 3.62
N THR A 33 -18.30 -4.56 3.67
CA THR A 33 -18.99 -4.87 4.91
C THR A 33 -18.05 -5.63 5.86
N GLN A 34 -18.22 -5.45 7.17
CA GLN A 34 -17.43 -6.18 8.16
C GLN A 34 -17.51 -7.72 8.00
N PRO A 35 -18.68 -8.33 7.69
CA PRO A 35 -18.77 -9.76 7.40
C PRO A 35 -17.92 -10.18 6.19
N ALA A 36 -17.91 -9.40 5.11
CA ALA A 36 -17.09 -9.69 3.92
C ALA A 36 -15.59 -9.63 4.25
N ALA A 37 -15.15 -8.62 5.01
CA ALA A 37 -13.78 -8.52 5.49
C ALA A 37 -13.38 -9.70 6.39
N SER A 38 -14.27 -10.14 7.29
CA SER A 38 -14.02 -11.30 8.15
C SER A 38 -13.88 -12.60 7.35
N GLN A 39 -14.74 -12.79 6.34
CA GLN A 39 -14.69 -13.95 5.45
C GLN A 39 -13.41 -13.95 4.60
N GLY A 40 -13.02 -12.78 4.07
CA GLY A 40 -11.76 -12.61 3.32
C GLY A 40 -10.53 -12.97 4.17
N LEU A 41 -10.45 -12.46 5.41
CA LEU A 41 -9.38 -12.84 6.33
C LEU A 41 -9.38 -14.33 6.63
N THR A 42 -10.55 -14.95 6.78
CA THR A 42 -10.65 -16.41 7.00
C THR A 42 -10.10 -17.20 5.81
N ARG A 43 -10.43 -16.81 4.59
CA ARG A 43 -9.87 -17.42 3.37
C ARG A 43 -8.35 -17.26 3.31
N LEU A 44 -7.84 -16.07 3.63
CA LEU A 44 -6.40 -15.81 3.64
C LEU A 44 -5.67 -16.64 4.71
N ARG A 45 -6.25 -16.79 5.90
CA ARG A 45 -5.71 -17.66 6.96
C ARG A 45 -5.56 -19.11 6.52
N LEU A 46 -6.57 -19.64 5.83
CA LEU A 46 -6.55 -21.00 5.29
C LEU A 46 -5.47 -21.17 4.21
N LEU A 47 -5.36 -20.21 3.29
CA LEU A 47 -4.33 -20.22 2.24
C LEU A 47 -2.92 -20.17 2.86
N ILE A 48 -2.69 -19.23 3.78
CA ILE A 48 -1.36 -18.99 4.37
C ILE A 48 -1.00 -20.02 5.45
N LYS A 49 -2.00 -20.76 5.96
CA LYS A 49 -1.89 -21.67 7.12
C LYS A 49 -1.31 -20.94 8.32
N ASP A 50 -1.87 -19.77 8.63
CA ASP A 50 -1.49 -18.93 9.78
C ASP A 50 -2.71 -18.12 10.23
N PRO A 51 -2.91 -17.88 11.54
CA PRO A 51 -3.99 -17.02 12.03
C PRO A 51 -3.88 -15.56 11.54
N LEU A 52 -2.68 -15.11 11.16
CA LEU A 52 -2.28 -13.77 10.73
C LEU A 52 -2.49 -12.67 11.76
N PHE A 53 -3.64 -12.65 12.41
CA PHE A 53 -4.02 -11.70 13.44
C PHE A 53 -4.74 -12.43 14.57
N VAL A 54 -4.30 -12.16 15.80
CA VAL A 54 -4.89 -12.65 17.05
C VAL A 54 -5.65 -11.53 17.75
N ARG A 55 -6.67 -11.87 18.54
CA ARG A 55 -7.42 -10.87 19.31
C ARG A 55 -6.51 -10.24 20.36
N ALA A 56 -6.56 -8.92 20.45
CA ALA A 56 -5.90 -8.11 21.46
C ALA A 56 -6.88 -7.06 22.00
N GLY A 57 -6.56 -6.43 23.13
CA GLY A 57 -7.37 -5.35 23.68
C GLY A 57 -7.57 -4.24 22.63
N GLY A 58 -8.81 -3.96 22.26
CA GLY A 58 -9.15 -2.92 21.28
C GLY A 58 -9.07 -3.31 19.79
N GLY A 59 -8.77 -4.57 19.45
CA GLY A 59 -8.72 -5.00 18.06
C GLY A 59 -7.97 -6.29 17.82
N VAL A 60 -7.02 -6.27 16.90
CA VAL A 60 -6.21 -7.42 16.54
C VAL A 60 -4.72 -7.07 16.45
N GLN A 61 -3.86 -8.02 16.80
CA GLN A 61 -2.42 -7.91 16.71
C GLN A 61 -1.87 -8.95 15.72
N PRO A 62 -0.88 -8.59 14.87
CA PRO A 62 -0.31 -9.52 13.90
C PRO A 62 0.45 -10.65 14.59
N THR A 63 0.53 -11.80 13.91
CA THR A 63 1.49 -12.85 14.24
C THR A 63 2.88 -12.47 13.72
N PRO A 64 3.97 -13.09 14.21
CA PRO A 64 5.31 -12.89 13.65
C PRO A 64 5.43 -13.26 12.17
N LYS A 65 4.51 -14.07 11.64
CA LYS A 65 4.43 -14.37 10.22
C LYS A 65 3.73 -13.26 9.44
N ALA A 66 2.67 -12.67 10.00
CA ALA A 66 2.02 -11.50 9.42
C ALA A 66 2.94 -10.28 9.39
N ASP A 67 3.76 -10.03 10.42
CA ASP A 67 4.73 -8.92 10.39
C ASP A 67 5.71 -9.05 9.21
N ARG A 68 6.29 -10.24 9.02
CA ARG A 68 7.18 -10.51 7.87
C ARG A 68 6.46 -10.40 6.53
N LEU A 69 5.20 -10.81 6.48
CA LEU A 69 4.40 -10.76 5.25
C LEU A 69 4.02 -9.32 4.88
N ALA A 70 3.80 -8.45 5.86
CA ALA A 70 3.37 -7.06 5.65
C ALA A 70 4.35 -6.26 4.79
N GLU A 71 5.65 -6.38 5.04
CA GLU A 71 6.66 -5.68 4.25
C GLU A 71 6.64 -6.12 2.78
N ALA A 72 6.61 -7.43 2.54
CA ALA A 72 6.58 -7.98 1.18
C ALA A 72 5.29 -7.63 0.43
N VAL A 73 4.13 -7.73 1.10
CA VAL A 73 2.83 -7.39 0.50
C VAL A 73 2.76 -5.92 0.14
N ARG A 74 3.23 -5.03 1.02
CA ARG A 74 3.22 -3.59 0.76
C ARG A 74 4.13 -3.21 -0.40
N GLY A 75 5.32 -3.80 -0.46
CA GLY A 75 6.23 -3.59 -1.59
C GLY A 75 5.61 -4.02 -2.92
N ALA A 76 4.99 -5.20 -2.95
CA ALA A 76 4.34 -5.72 -4.16
C ALA A 76 3.13 -4.87 -4.59
N LEU A 77 2.26 -4.47 -3.65
CA LEU A 77 1.12 -3.59 -3.94
C LEU A 77 1.60 -2.23 -4.47
N GLY A 78 2.63 -1.64 -3.86
CA GLY A 78 3.20 -0.37 -4.33
C GLY A 78 3.78 -0.46 -5.74
N LEU A 79 4.47 -1.56 -6.08
CA LEU A 79 4.98 -1.78 -7.45
C LEU A 79 3.85 -1.91 -8.47
N LEU A 80 2.78 -2.63 -8.13
CA LEU A 80 1.60 -2.75 -8.99
C LEU A 80 0.89 -1.41 -9.17
N GLU A 81 0.72 -0.64 -8.09
CA GLU A 81 0.16 0.71 -8.17
C GLU A 81 1.00 1.60 -9.07
N GLN A 82 2.32 1.58 -8.96
CA GLN A 82 3.22 2.34 -9.82
C GLN A 82 3.09 1.95 -11.29
N ALA A 83 3.11 0.64 -11.61
CA ALA A 83 2.97 0.16 -12.98
C ALA A 83 1.60 0.51 -13.60
N LEU A 84 0.52 0.43 -12.81
CA LEU A 84 -0.81 0.83 -13.25
C LEU A 84 -0.93 2.35 -13.44
N HIS A 85 -0.26 3.15 -12.60
CA HIS A 85 -0.20 4.60 -12.77
C HIS A 85 0.69 5.06 -13.92
N GLU A 86 1.70 4.29 -14.34
CA GLU A 86 2.47 4.58 -15.56
C GLU A 86 1.61 4.50 -16.84
N SER A 87 0.47 3.82 -16.78
CA SER A 87 -0.49 3.72 -17.89
C SER A 87 -1.43 4.93 -17.98
N ALA A 88 -1.58 5.69 -16.89
CA ALA A 88 -2.26 6.98 -16.89
C ALA A 88 -1.22 8.04 -17.30
N GLY A 89 -1.47 8.80 -18.37
CA GLY A 89 -0.53 9.81 -18.85
C GLY A 89 -0.01 10.72 -17.73
N PHE A 90 1.19 11.28 -17.92
CA PHE A 90 1.76 12.22 -16.96
C PHE A 90 0.98 13.54 -16.99
N ASP A 91 0.11 13.75 -16.00
CA ASP A 91 -0.51 15.04 -15.71
C ASP A 91 0.36 15.81 -14.70
N PRO A 92 1.15 16.81 -15.14
CA PRO A 92 2.02 17.57 -14.24
C PRO A 92 1.22 18.31 -13.14
N ALA A 93 -0.03 18.69 -13.40
CA ALA A 93 -0.84 19.46 -12.45
C ALA A 93 -1.34 18.59 -11.26
N GLN A 94 -1.45 17.27 -11.44
CA GLN A 94 -1.92 16.34 -10.40
C GLN A 94 -0.81 15.42 -9.85
N ALA A 95 0.38 15.46 -10.44
CA ALA A 95 1.49 14.59 -10.05
C ALA A 95 2.01 14.89 -8.64
N ARG A 96 1.86 13.94 -7.72
CA ARG A 96 2.52 13.93 -6.39
C ARG A 96 3.74 13.00 -6.40
N LYS A 97 4.77 13.39 -7.14
CA LYS A 97 6.01 12.60 -7.30
C LYS A 97 7.22 13.34 -6.75
N THR A 98 8.17 12.62 -6.16
CA THR A 98 9.48 13.17 -5.77
C THR A 98 10.48 12.95 -6.89
N PHE A 99 10.90 14.02 -7.55
CA PHE A 99 11.98 14.00 -8.53
C PHE A 99 13.31 14.28 -7.83
N ARG A 100 14.33 13.47 -8.11
CA ARG A 100 15.68 13.65 -7.60
C ARG A 100 16.57 14.04 -8.77
N ILE A 101 17.13 15.24 -8.73
CA ILE A 101 17.93 15.82 -9.81
C ILE A 101 19.33 16.04 -9.27
N HIS A 102 20.34 15.51 -9.96
CA HIS A 102 21.74 15.75 -9.63
C HIS A 102 22.25 16.96 -10.41
N MET A 103 22.90 17.89 -9.72
CA MET A 103 23.42 19.13 -10.27
C MET A 103 24.69 19.55 -9.54
N SER A 104 25.54 20.32 -10.20
CA SER A 104 26.63 21.05 -9.54
C SER A 104 26.08 22.30 -8.83
N ASP A 105 26.83 22.86 -7.88
CA ASP A 105 26.43 24.07 -7.14
C ASP A 105 26.08 25.25 -8.08
N ILE A 106 26.81 25.39 -9.19
CA ILE A 106 26.54 26.40 -10.22
C ILE A 106 25.23 26.09 -10.97
N GLY A 107 24.97 24.81 -11.26
CA GLY A 107 23.72 24.39 -11.90
C GLY A 107 22.51 24.62 -10.99
N GLU A 108 22.64 24.30 -9.70
CA GLU A 108 21.58 24.54 -8.72
C GLU A 108 21.21 26.02 -8.63
N SER A 109 22.20 26.88 -8.39
CA SER A 109 21.98 28.32 -8.27
C SER A 109 21.40 28.95 -9.53
N ARG A 110 21.75 28.45 -10.72
CA ARG A 110 21.27 29.00 -11.99
C ARG A 110 19.86 28.53 -12.37
N PHE A 111 19.55 27.24 -12.20
CA PHE A 111 18.36 26.62 -12.80
C PHE A 111 17.23 26.38 -11.79
N LEU A 112 17.54 26.08 -10.53
CA LEU A 112 16.53 25.71 -9.54
C LEU A 112 15.51 26.83 -9.26
N PRO A 113 15.89 28.13 -9.18
CA PRO A 113 14.92 29.20 -8.94
C PRO A 113 13.86 29.32 -10.05
N GLU A 114 14.28 29.32 -11.31
CA GLU A 114 13.37 29.42 -12.47
C GLU A 114 12.49 28.18 -12.59
N LEU A 115 13.06 26.99 -12.39
CA LEU A 115 12.30 25.73 -12.39
C LEU A 115 11.23 25.72 -11.30
N MET A 116 11.56 26.13 -10.07
CA MET A 116 10.60 26.17 -8.98
C MET A 116 9.52 27.25 -9.16
N ALA A 117 9.79 28.32 -9.90
CA ALA A 117 8.79 29.31 -10.29
C ALA A 117 7.81 28.71 -11.30
N ALA A 118 8.32 28.06 -12.36
CA ALA A 118 7.50 27.42 -13.39
C ALA A 118 6.65 26.26 -12.87
N LEU A 119 7.10 25.55 -11.83
CA LEU A 119 6.36 24.44 -11.21
C LEU A 119 5.25 24.90 -10.23
N ARG A 120 5.15 26.20 -9.92
CA ARG A 120 4.12 26.77 -9.03
C ARG A 120 2.91 27.32 -9.78
N GLU A 121 3.00 27.48 -11.10
CA GLU A 121 1.91 27.86 -12.01
C GLU A 121 1.02 26.65 -12.34
#